data_AF-A0A7S2FS89-F1
#
_entry.id   AF-A0A7S2FS89-F1
#
_cell.length_a   1.000
_cell.length_b   1.000
_cell.length_c   1.000
_cell.angle_alpha   90.00
_cell.angle_beta   90.00
_cell.angle_gamma   90.00
#
_symmetry.space_group_name_H-M   'P 1'
#
loop_
_entity.id
_entity.type
_entity.pdbx_description
1 polymer ?
#
loop_
_entity_poly.entity_id
_entity_poly.type
_entity_poly.pdbx_seq_one_letter_code
_entity_poly.pdbx_strand_id
1 'polypeptide(L)'
;SSDLVVSSCCLGTMTWGNQNTDEQAAEQLNLAWERGVNFLDTAEIYPVPVMEEKQGATDRAIGKWLKTNGRARDEVIIASKVAGYNERFTWLRGGPTRVTREQIIASVDASLARL
;
A
#
# COMPACT_ATOMS: atom_id res chain seq x y z
N SER A 1 -20.69 10.77 -4.90
CA SER A 1 -19.79 11.92 -5.11
C SER A 1 -19.11 12.23 -3.79
N SER A 2 -17.86 12.70 -3.79
CA SER A 2 -17.06 13.01 -2.59
C SER A 2 -16.19 14.25 -2.83
N ASP A 3 -15.65 14.84 -1.76
CA ASP A 3 -14.75 16.00 -1.81
C ASP A 3 -13.27 15.64 -2.05
N LEU A 4 -12.95 14.37 -2.29
CA LEU A 4 -11.60 13.92 -2.59
C LEU A 4 -11.10 14.48 -3.93
N VAL A 5 -10.01 15.26 -3.88
CA VAL A 5 -9.31 15.78 -5.06
C VAL A 5 -8.04 14.97 -5.31
N VAL A 6 -8.09 14.08 -6.29
CA VAL A 6 -6.95 13.25 -6.70
C VAL A 6 -6.28 13.80 -7.95
N SER A 7 -4.98 13.58 -8.09
CA SER A 7 -4.24 13.81 -9.33
C SER A 7 -4.80 12.94 -10.46
N SER A 8 -4.73 13.43 -11.71
CA SER A 8 -5.22 12.69 -12.89
C SER A 8 -4.51 11.35 -13.11
N CYS A 9 -3.29 11.21 -12.57
CA CYS A 9 -2.55 9.96 -12.54
C CYS A 9 -2.46 9.43 -11.10
N CYS A 10 -2.68 8.13 -10.93
CA CYS A 10 -2.39 7.40 -9.69
C CYS A 10 -1.05 6.67 -9.82
N LEU A 11 -0.21 6.73 -8.78
CA LEU A 11 1.01 5.93 -8.73
C LEU A 11 0.68 4.55 -8.16
N GLY A 12 0.82 3.51 -9.00
CA GLY A 12 0.75 2.11 -8.58
C GLY A 12 2.08 1.63 -8.01
N THR A 13 2.03 0.75 -7.00
CA THR A 13 3.20 0.48 -6.13
C THR A 13 3.53 -1.00 -5.95
N MET A 14 2.86 -1.90 -6.68
CA MET A 14 2.89 -3.35 -6.43
C MET A 14 4.25 -4.04 -6.56
N THR A 15 5.30 -3.37 -7.04
CA THR A 15 6.63 -3.95 -7.26
C THR A 15 7.60 -3.71 -6.11
N TRP A 16 7.27 -2.83 -5.17
CA TRP A 16 8.16 -2.34 -4.12
C TRP A 16 8.34 -3.37 -3.00
N GLY A 17 9.59 -3.74 -2.72
CA GLY A 17 9.96 -4.85 -1.83
C GLY A 17 10.17 -6.17 -2.57
N ASN A 18 9.96 -6.23 -3.89
CA ASN A 18 10.27 -7.41 -4.70
C ASN A 18 11.17 -7.10 -5.90
N GLN A 19 10.68 -6.35 -6.88
CA GLN A 19 11.47 -5.94 -8.05
C GLN A 19 12.20 -4.63 -7.80
N ASN A 20 11.68 -3.81 -6.89
CA ASN A 20 12.29 -2.56 -6.48
C ASN A 20 12.73 -2.60 -5.02
N THR A 21 13.87 -1.97 -4.74
CA THR A 21 14.33 -1.70 -3.37
C THR A 21 13.55 -0.54 -2.76
N ASP A 22 13.70 -0.32 -1.44
CA ASP A 22 13.07 0.80 -0.76
C ASP A 22 13.59 2.16 -1.28
N GLU A 23 14.87 2.23 -1.66
CA GLU A 23 15.48 3.43 -2.25
C GLU A 23 14.85 3.74 -3.61
N GLN A 24 14.69 2.75 -4.48
CA GLN A 24 14.03 2.92 -5.77
C GLN A 24 12.55 3.28 -5.63
N ALA A 25 11.87 2.74 -4.61
CA ALA A 25 10.50 3.14 -4.29
C ALA A 25 10.43 4.60 -3.87
N ALA A 26 11.36 5.06 -3.01
CA ALA A 26 11.47 6.45 -2.60
C ALA A 26 11.79 7.39 -3.77
N GLU A 27 12.68 6.99 -4.68
CA GLU A 27 12.98 7.75 -5.91
C GLU A 27 11.74 7.92 -6.80
N GLN A 28 10.97 6.85 -7.01
CA GLN A 28 9.73 6.90 -7.78
C GLN A 28 8.68 7.79 -7.10
N LEU A 29 8.55 7.67 -5.77
CA LEU A 29 7.66 8.51 -4.98
C LEU A 29 8.06 9.98 -5.10
N ASN A 30 9.33 10.34 -4.90
CA ASN A 30 9.85 11.70 -5.03
C ASN A 30 9.63 12.27 -6.44
N LEU A 31 9.83 11.48 -7.49
CA LEU A 31 9.58 11.96 -8.85
C LEU A 31 8.09 12.19 -9.10
N ALA A 32 7.22 11.24 -8.74
CA ALA A 32 5.77 11.40 -8.90
C ALA A 32 5.27 12.62 -8.12
N TRP A 33 5.81 12.77 -6.92
CA TRP A 33 5.61 13.87 -6.01
C TRP A 33 5.94 15.23 -6.64
N GLU A 34 7.14 15.40 -7.19
CA GLU A 34 7.58 16.61 -7.90
C GLU A 34 6.72 16.94 -9.13
N ARG A 35 6.04 15.94 -9.70
CA ARG A 35 5.11 16.10 -10.83
C ARG A 35 3.66 16.34 -10.39
N GLY A 36 3.40 16.54 -9.10
CA GLY A 36 2.09 16.85 -8.56
C GLY A 36 1.15 15.65 -8.40
N VAL A 37 1.68 14.43 -8.38
CA VAL A 37 0.89 13.24 -8.03
C VAL A 37 0.64 13.24 -6.53
N ASN A 38 -0.64 13.16 -6.13
CA ASN A 38 -1.03 13.03 -4.73
C ASN A 38 -1.72 11.71 -4.41
N PHE A 39 -1.98 10.87 -5.42
CA PHE A 39 -2.77 9.65 -5.28
C PHE A 39 -1.91 8.39 -5.45
N LEU A 40 -1.80 7.62 -4.37
CA LEU A 40 -1.03 6.38 -4.28
C LEU A 40 -1.95 5.17 -4.12
N ASP A 41 -1.67 4.11 -4.86
CA ASP A 41 -2.38 2.84 -4.78
C ASP A 41 -1.48 1.74 -4.19
N THR A 42 -1.91 1.10 -3.10
CA THR A 42 -1.27 -0.05 -2.45
C THR A 42 -2.30 -1.14 -2.13
N ALA A 43 -1.85 -2.27 -1.61
CA ALA A 43 -2.72 -3.33 -1.10
C ALA A 43 -1.99 -4.08 0.01
N GLU A 44 -2.73 -4.66 0.95
CA GLU A 44 -2.11 -5.41 2.04
C GLU A 44 -1.21 -6.54 1.52
N ILE A 45 -1.55 -7.15 0.38
CA ILE A 45 -0.84 -8.31 -0.17
C ILE A 45 0.40 -7.95 -0.98
N TYR A 46 0.58 -6.68 -1.33
CA TYR A 46 1.72 -6.28 -2.16
C TYR A 46 3.04 -6.49 -1.41
N PRO A 47 4.12 -6.89 -2.12
CA PRO A 47 4.32 -6.80 -3.57
C PRO A 47 3.91 -8.05 -4.38
N VAL A 48 4.00 -7.96 -5.72
CA VAL A 48 3.77 -9.06 -6.66
C VAL A 48 5.09 -9.65 -7.22
N PRO A 49 5.14 -10.97 -7.52
CA PRO A 49 4.23 -12.02 -7.05
C PRO A 49 4.11 -12.06 -5.53
N VAL A 50 2.90 -12.39 -5.06
CA VAL A 50 2.55 -12.40 -3.63
C VAL A 50 3.26 -13.56 -2.94
N MET A 51 4.01 -13.24 -1.88
CA MET A 51 4.74 -14.20 -1.04
C MET A 51 4.54 -13.82 0.43
N GLU A 52 4.39 -14.81 1.31
CA GLU A 52 4.13 -14.63 2.74
C GLU A 52 5.22 -13.75 3.38
N GLU A 53 6.49 -14.02 3.05
CA GLU A 53 7.65 -13.35 3.62
C GLU A 53 7.76 -11.88 3.22
N LYS A 54 7.15 -11.51 2.08
CA LYS A 54 7.23 -10.15 1.53
C LYS A 54 5.97 -9.34 1.73
N GLN A 55 4.89 -9.93 2.24
CA GLN A 55 3.61 -9.26 2.38
C GLN A 55 3.73 -7.94 3.16
N GLY A 56 3.07 -6.91 2.62
CA GLY A 56 3.04 -5.56 3.18
C GLY A 56 4.34 -4.78 3.02
N ALA A 57 5.33 -5.27 2.24
CA ALA A 57 6.57 -4.51 2.01
C ALA A 57 6.29 -3.17 1.33
N THR A 58 5.31 -3.14 0.42
CA THR A 58 4.89 -1.93 -0.25
C THR A 58 4.30 -0.89 0.71
N ASP A 59 3.42 -1.29 1.63
CA ASP A 59 2.91 -0.40 2.70
C ASP A 59 4.07 0.16 3.54
N ARG A 60 5.05 -0.69 3.90
CA ARG A 60 6.23 -0.27 4.67
C ARG A 60 7.11 0.72 3.90
N ALA A 61 7.30 0.53 2.60
CA ALA A 61 8.06 1.45 1.76
C ALA A 61 7.39 2.82 1.69
N ILE A 62 6.06 2.86 1.50
CA ILE A 62 5.27 4.10 1.56
C ILE A 62 5.40 4.74 2.95
N GLY A 63 5.22 3.98 4.03
CA GLY A 63 5.29 4.50 5.39
C GLY A 63 6.67 5.04 5.78
N LYS A 64 7.75 4.42 5.28
CA LYS A 64 9.11 4.97 5.42
C LYS A 64 9.26 6.31 4.71
N TRP A 65 8.78 6.40 3.47
CA TRP A 65 8.84 7.63 2.68
C TRP A 65 7.98 8.75 3.30
N LEU A 66 6.77 8.47 3.79
CA LEU A 66 5.93 9.46 4.48
C LEU A 66 6.60 10.10 5.69
N LYS A 67 7.48 9.37 6.38
CA LYS A 67 8.23 9.87 7.53
C LYS A 67 9.42 10.77 7.14
N THR A 68 9.85 10.75 5.88
CA THR A 68 11.09 11.40 5.43
C THR A 68 10.90 12.39 4.27
N ASN A 69 9.75 12.39 3.58
CA ASN A 69 9.53 13.16 2.35
C ASN A 69 9.41 14.69 2.54
N GLY A 70 9.33 15.18 3.78
CA GLY A 70 9.23 16.61 4.09
C GLY A 70 7.87 17.27 3.83
N ARG A 71 6.83 16.50 3.46
CA ARG A 71 5.44 16.98 3.33
C ARG A 71 4.52 16.47 4.42
N ALA A 72 3.38 17.15 4.54
CA ALA A 72 2.38 16.77 5.51
C ALA A 72 1.58 15.57 4.99
N ARG A 73 1.27 14.63 5.89
CA ARG A 73 0.55 13.37 5.56
C ARG A 73 -0.81 13.63 4.90
N ASP A 74 -1.47 14.73 5.23
CA ASP A 74 -2.76 15.16 4.69
C ASP A 74 -2.70 15.60 3.21
N GLU A 75 -1.51 15.82 2.66
CA GLU A 75 -1.31 16.18 1.26
C GLU A 75 -1.20 14.95 0.34
N VAL A 76 -1.25 13.73 0.92
CA VAL A 76 -1.16 12.45 0.20
C VAL A 76 -2.43 11.62 0.40
N ILE A 77 -3.04 11.19 -0.69
CA ILE A 77 -4.18 10.27 -0.72
C ILE A 77 -3.66 8.86 -0.97
N ILE A 78 -3.94 7.94 -0.06
CA ILE A 78 -3.48 6.55 -0.12
C ILE A 78 -4.71 5.65 -0.15
N ALA A 79 -4.85 4.87 -1.22
CA ALA A 79 -5.83 3.80 -1.31
C ALA A 79 -5.15 2.45 -1.07
N SER A 80 -5.51 1.78 0.03
CA SER A 80 -5.15 0.38 0.28
C SER A 80 -6.33 -0.54 -0.01
N LYS A 81 -6.06 -1.84 -0.14
CA LYS A 81 -7.04 -2.87 -0.48
C LYS A 81 -6.90 -4.07 0.44
N VAL A 82 -8.05 -4.62 0.83
CA VAL A 82 -8.16 -5.91 1.52
C VAL A 82 -8.16 -7.02 0.47
N ALA A 83 -7.41 -8.10 0.74
CA ALA A 83 -7.39 -9.30 -0.06
C ALA A 83 -8.79 -9.92 -0.13
N GLY A 84 -9.27 -10.12 -1.36
CA GLY A 84 -10.54 -10.80 -1.64
C GLY A 84 -10.53 -12.27 -1.23
N TYR A 85 -11.64 -12.97 -1.50
CA TYR A 85 -11.76 -14.40 -1.23
C TYR A 85 -10.66 -15.21 -1.91
N ASN A 86 -9.92 -16.03 -1.15
CA ASN A 86 -8.87 -16.90 -1.67
C ASN A 86 -8.63 -18.08 -0.73
N GLU A 87 -8.73 -19.31 -1.25
CA GLU A 87 -8.50 -20.55 -0.49
C GLU A 87 -7.02 -20.84 -0.19
N ARG A 88 -6.11 -20.25 -0.96
CA ARG A 88 -4.67 -20.52 -0.89
C ARG A 88 -3.93 -19.54 0.01
N PHE A 89 -4.49 -18.37 0.26
CA PHE A 89 -3.87 -17.35 1.11
C PHE A 89 -4.21 -17.58 2.59
N THR A 90 -3.82 -18.74 3.11
CA THR A 90 -4.11 -19.16 4.49
C THR A 90 -3.24 -18.45 5.53
N TRP A 91 -2.13 -17.88 5.11
CA TRP A 91 -1.13 -17.25 5.98
C TRP A 91 -1.45 -15.78 6.34
N LEU A 92 -2.31 -15.08 5.60
CA LEU A 92 -2.64 -13.66 5.86
C LEU A 92 -3.30 -13.45 7.23
N ARG A 93 -4.18 -14.38 7.64
CA ARG A 93 -5.06 -14.25 8.82
C ARG A 93 -5.32 -15.59 9.53
N GLY A 94 -4.41 -16.55 9.43
CA GLY A 94 -4.54 -17.87 10.07
C GLY A 94 -5.63 -18.77 9.45
N GLY A 95 -6.04 -18.48 8.22
CA GLY A 95 -7.04 -19.19 7.45
C GLY A 95 -7.29 -18.50 6.11
N PRO A 96 -8.10 -19.11 5.22
CA PRO A 96 -8.44 -18.51 3.94
C PRO A 96 -9.00 -17.09 4.07
N THR A 97 -8.76 -16.25 3.08
CA THR A 97 -9.37 -14.92 3.04
C THR A 97 -10.85 -15.03 2.65
N ARG A 98 -11.70 -14.29 3.36
CA ARG A 98 -13.17 -14.35 3.30
C ARG A 98 -13.88 -12.98 3.34
N VAL A 99 -13.14 -11.88 3.47
CA VAL A 99 -13.69 -10.50 3.51
C VAL A 99 -14.81 -10.35 4.55
N THR A 100 -14.71 -11.06 5.68
CA THR A 100 -15.63 -10.86 6.80
C THR A 100 -15.33 -9.53 7.50
N ARG A 101 -16.26 -9.06 8.33
CA ARG A 101 -16.06 -7.85 9.14
C ARG A 101 -14.75 -7.89 9.93
N GLU A 102 -14.47 -9.02 10.57
CA GLU A 102 -13.28 -9.24 11.38
C GLU A 102 -12.01 -9.19 10.52
N GLN A 103 -12.03 -9.82 9.34
CA GLN A 103 -10.88 -9.81 8.44
C GLN A 103 -10.61 -8.44 7.82
N ILE A 104 -11.67 -7.67 7.49
CA ILE A 104 -11.54 -6.30 6.98
C ILE A 104 -10.91 -5.41 8.04
N ILE A 105 -11.41 -5.44 9.28
CA ILE A 105 -10.88 -4.61 10.38
C ILE A 105 -9.41 -4.98 10.63
N ALA A 106 -9.10 -6.27 10.75
CA ALA A 106 -7.72 -6.73 10.95
C ALA A 106 -6.78 -6.29 9.79
N SER A 107 -7.27 -6.31 8.55
CA SER A 107 -6.52 -5.83 7.39
C SER A 107 -6.24 -4.33 7.45
N VAL A 108 -7.27 -3.54 7.75
CA VAL A 108 -7.17 -2.07 7.87
C VAL A 108 -6.18 -1.69 8.96
N ASP A 109 -6.32 -2.25 10.16
CA ASP A 109 -5.44 -1.95 11.29
C ASP A 109 -3.99 -2.34 10.98
N ALA A 110 -3.78 -3.49 10.34
CA ALA A 110 -2.45 -3.94 9.94
C ALA A 110 -1.83 -3.07 8.83
N SER A 111 -2.60 -2.60 7.85
CA SER A 111 -2.12 -1.64 6.85
C SER A 111 -1.79 -0.29 7.47
N LEU A 112 -2.65 0.24 8.35
CA LEU A 112 -2.40 1.50 9.05
C LEU A 112 -1.15 1.45 9.93
N ALA A 113 -0.84 0.30 10.54
CA ALA A 113 0.38 0.14 11.32
C ALA A 113 1.66 0.06 10.47
N ARG A 114 1.56 -0.34 9.19
CA ARG A 114 2.70 -0.42 8.26
C ARG A 114 2.99 0.92 7.57
N LEU A 115 1.93 1.68 7.25
CA LEU A 115 1.99 3.02 6.67
C LEU A 115 2.44 4.06 7.70
#